data_AF-A0A2V8PLY7-F1
#
_entry.id   AF-A0A2V8PLY7-F1
#
_cell.length_a   1.000
_cell.length_b   1.000
_cell.length_c   1.000
_cell.angle_alpha   90.00
_cell.angle_beta   90.00
_cell.angle_gamma   90.00
#
_symmetry.space_group_name_H-M   'P 1'
#
loop_
_entity.id
_entity.type
_entity.pdbx_description
1 polymer ?
#
loop_
_entity_poly.entity_id
_entity_poly.type
_entity_poly.pdbx_seq_one_letter_code
_entity_poly.pdbx_strand_id
1 'polypeptide(L)'
;MQLFDPKNPNEKKKLIAAAVLGVIAIVVLGYVFFGGSSKKPATNRPAVAVASPTPGKIVKDQNPGDVTSDELPFYQPVRADMTVPAVSEPDRNIFAYYIPPPPTPTPEKPIPIPTPTPTPPLVASSLSPPTVYGRTADFSLQVMGDKFTAAVHITMDGRDLPTRFVNAQQVTTTVPAALITNPGTRQIIVRNNDGSLYSNTIMLNVTPPPEPNFNYVGIIAKPRGNDTAVLQDKSSKDLTNVQRGDMVANRFQVKSISEREIVVID
;
A
#
# COMPACT_ATOMS: atom_id res chain seq x y z
N MET A 1 44.45 30.79 27.20
CA MET A 1 44.59 29.52 26.46
C MET A 1 45.33 29.84 25.18
N GLN A 2 46.61 29.47 25.06
CA GLN A 2 47.38 29.73 23.83
C GLN A 2 46.82 28.83 22.72
N LEU A 3 46.16 29.47 21.75
CA LEU A 3 45.68 28.85 20.52
C LEU A 3 46.90 28.63 19.61
N PHE A 4 47.23 27.36 19.38
CA PHE A 4 47.96 26.80 18.23
C PHE A 4 49.15 27.62 17.70
N ASP A 5 50.38 27.14 17.90
CA ASP A 5 51.58 27.77 17.32
C ASP A 5 52.01 27.03 16.03
N PRO A 6 51.64 27.56 14.84
CA PRO A 6 51.96 26.94 13.56
C PRO A 6 53.47 26.89 13.27
N LYS A 7 54.34 27.46 14.11
CA LYS A 7 55.80 27.35 13.97
C LYS A 7 56.38 26.17 14.74
N ASN A 8 55.62 25.50 15.62
CA ASN A 8 56.10 24.34 16.36
C ASN A 8 56.13 23.08 15.45
N PRO A 9 57.30 22.43 15.26
CA PRO A 9 57.43 21.27 14.38
C PRO A 9 56.56 20.08 14.82
N ASN A 10 56.24 19.96 16.11
CA ASN A 10 55.38 18.89 16.61
C ASN A 10 53.89 19.15 16.31
N GLU A 11 53.46 20.42 16.27
CA GLU A 11 52.08 20.78 15.91
C GLU A 11 51.84 20.65 14.41
N LYS A 12 52.85 20.95 13.58
CA LYS A 12 52.80 20.69 12.13
C LYS A 12 52.58 19.22 11.81
N LYS A 13 53.28 18.30 12.51
CA LYS A 13 53.10 16.85 12.31
C LYS A 13 51.69 16.39 12.69
N LYS A 14 51.12 16.94 13.77
CA LYS A 14 49.73 16.65 14.19
C LYS A 14 48.72 17.18 13.17
N LEU A 15 48.93 18.37 12.62
CA LEU A 15 48.07 18.94 11.59
C LEU A 15 48.09 18.12 10.29
N ILE A 16 49.27 17.68 9.85
CA ILE A 16 49.40 16.82 8.66
C ILE A 16 48.70 15.48 8.88
N ALA A 17 48.87 14.85 10.06
CA ALA A 17 48.17 13.60 10.38
C ALA A 17 46.65 13.76 10.40
N ALA A 18 46.13 14.87 10.95
CA ALA A 18 44.70 15.17 10.97
C ALA A 18 44.14 15.38 9.56
N ALA A 19 44.88 16.08 8.68
CA ALA A 19 44.48 16.29 7.29
C ALA A 19 44.40 14.96 6.51
N VAL A 20 45.39 14.07 6.68
CA VAL A 20 45.41 12.76 6.01
C VAL A 20 44.23 11.90 6.48
N LEU A 21 43.94 11.87 7.78
CA LEU A 21 42.79 11.12 8.31
C LEU A 21 41.45 11.67 7.80
N GLY A 22 41.32 12.99 7.68
CA GLY A 22 40.14 13.63 7.11
C GLY A 22 39.88 13.21 5.66
N VAL A 23 40.92 13.15 4.82
CA VAL A 23 40.79 12.72 3.42
C VAL A 23 40.39 11.24 3.33
N ILE A 24 40.98 10.37 4.14
CA ILE A 24 40.63 8.94 4.18
C ILE A 24 39.15 8.75 4.56
N ALA A 25 38.67 9.48 5.57
CA ALA A 25 37.28 9.41 6.00
C ALA A 25 36.29 9.79 4.89
N ILE A 26 36.61 10.81 4.09
CA ILE A 26 35.77 11.25 2.95
C ILE A 26 35.72 10.17 1.86
N VAL A 27 36.86 9.53 1.55
CA VAL A 27 36.92 8.46 0.54
C VAL A 27 36.09 7.25 0.98
N VAL A 28 36.18 6.84 2.25
CA VAL A 28 35.39 5.73 2.79
C VAL A 28 33.90 6.07 2.77
N LEU A 29 33.52 7.30 3.12
CA LEU A 29 32.13 7.75 3.07
C LEU A 29 31.58 7.74 1.63
N GLY A 30 32.38 8.17 0.66
CA GLY A 30 32.02 8.10 -0.76
C GLY A 30 31.78 6.67 -1.24
N TYR A 31 32.59 5.72 -0.79
CA TYR A 31 32.43 4.31 -1.15
C TYR A 31 31.16 3.68 -0.55
N VAL A 32 30.83 3.99 0.71
CA VAL A 32 29.64 3.45 1.38
C VAL A 32 28.34 3.99 0.76
N PHE A 33 28.30 5.26 0.37
CA PHE A 33 27.08 5.87 -0.16
C PHE A 33 26.87 5.68 -1.67
N PHE A 34 27.93 5.46 -2.46
CA PHE A 34 27.83 5.37 -3.92
C PHE A 34 28.32 4.04 -4.53
N GLY A 35 28.86 3.11 -3.74
CA GLY A 35 29.45 1.85 -4.23
C GLY A 35 28.48 0.68 -4.51
N GLY A 36 27.17 0.88 -4.45
CA GLY A 36 26.18 -0.18 -4.63
C GLY A 36 25.75 -0.38 -6.09
N SER A 37 26.40 -1.31 -6.81
CA SER A 37 26.01 -1.70 -8.18
C SER A 37 24.63 -2.38 -8.21
N SER A 38 23.70 -1.80 -8.95
CA SER A 38 22.34 -2.29 -9.16
C SER A 38 22.30 -3.45 -10.17
N LYS A 39 22.07 -4.67 -9.70
CA LYS A 39 21.62 -5.78 -10.56
C LYS A 39 20.08 -5.82 -10.55
N LYS A 40 19.47 -5.60 -11.72
CA LYS A 40 18.03 -5.78 -11.94
C LYS A 40 17.68 -7.28 -11.90
N PRO A 41 16.57 -7.70 -11.25
CA PRO A 41 16.12 -9.08 -11.34
C PRO A 41 15.38 -9.33 -12.67
N ALA A 42 15.71 -10.44 -13.32
CA ALA A 42 15.05 -10.93 -14.51
C ALA A 42 13.73 -11.62 -14.15
N THR A 43 12.64 -11.23 -14.82
CA THR A 43 11.32 -11.84 -14.69
C THR A 43 11.23 -13.06 -15.62
N ASN A 44 11.44 -14.26 -15.07
CA ASN A 44 11.17 -15.51 -15.78
C ASN A 44 9.66 -15.85 -15.69
N ARG A 45 8.91 -15.70 -16.79
CA ARG A 45 7.61 -16.36 -16.97
C ARG A 45 7.81 -17.60 -17.84
N PRO A 46 7.47 -18.82 -17.38
CA PRO A 46 7.42 -19.96 -18.27
C PRO A 46 6.14 -19.90 -19.12
N ALA A 47 6.28 -20.07 -20.42
CA ALA A 47 5.17 -20.25 -21.36
C ALA A 47 4.61 -21.68 -21.22
N VAL A 48 3.31 -21.79 -20.96
CA VAL A 48 2.59 -23.07 -20.99
C VAL A 48 2.20 -23.34 -22.44
N ALA A 49 2.74 -24.41 -23.03
CA ALA A 49 2.35 -24.91 -24.33
C ALA A 49 1.03 -25.70 -24.22
N VAL A 50 0.04 -25.33 -25.04
CA VAL A 50 -1.22 -26.06 -25.19
C VAL A 50 -1.02 -27.11 -26.30
N ALA A 51 -1.21 -28.39 -25.99
CA ALA A 51 -1.21 -29.48 -26.96
C ALA A 51 -2.64 -29.83 -27.38
N SER A 52 -2.89 -29.91 -28.69
CA SER A 52 -4.14 -30.38 -29.31
C SER A 52 -4.08 -31.90 -29.56
N PRO A 53 -5.15 -32.69 -29.31
CA PRO A 53 -5.15 -34.12 -29.64
C PRO A 53 -5.76 -34.40 -31.03
N THR A 54 -5.12 -35.33 -31.76
CA THR A 54 -5.60 -35.95 -33.01
C THR A 54 -6.11 -37.38 -32.71
N PRO A 55 -7.16 -37.91 -33.40
CA PRO A 55 -7.73 -39.22 -33.08
C PRO A 55 -7.33 -40.36 -34.03
N GLY A 56 -7.26 -41.59 -33.48
CA GLY A 56 -7.60 -42.83 -34.22
C GLY A 56 -6.78 -44.08 -33.91
N LYS A 57 -7.45 -45.19 -33.52
CA LYS A 57 -7.73 -46.38 -34.35
C LYS A 57 -8.35 -47.54 -33.53
N ILE A 58 -9.33 -48.23 -34.14
CA ILE A 58 -10.00 -49.44 -33.65
C ILE A 58 -9.39 -50.66 -34.37
N VAL A 59 -9.23 -51.78 -33.67
CA VAL A 59 -8.93 -53.10 -34.25
C VAL A 59 -9.99 -54.11 -33.75
N LYS A 60 -10.44 -54.98 -34.66
CA LYS A 60 -11.48 -56.01 -34.51
C LYS A 60 -10.86 -57.37 -34.81
N ASP A 61 -11.27 -58.42 -34.10
CA ASP A 61 -11.15 -59.85 -34.44
C ASP A 61 -11.97 -60.65 -33.40
N GLN A 62 -12.49 -61.88 -33.57
CA GLN A 62 -12.84 -62.78 -34.68
C GLN A 62 -13.72 -63.90 -34.07
N ASN A 63 -14.53 -64.56 -34.91
CA ASN A 63 -15.41 -65.70 -34.58
C ASN A 63 -14.72 -67.05 -34.86
N PRO A 64 -15.14 -68.15 -34.20
CA PRO A 64 -15.04 -69.47 -34.82
C PRO A 64 -16.32 -70.31 -34.70
N GLY A 65 -16.70 -70.98 -35.79
CA GLY A 65 -17.73 -72.03 -35.82
C GLY A 65 -17.15 -73.42 -35.52
N ASP A 66 -18.01 -74.44 -35.41
CA ASP A 66 -18.11 -75.60 -36.32
C ASP A 66 -19.10 -76.65 -35.74
N VAL A 67 -19.65 -77.48 -36.62
CA VAL A 67 -20.87 -78.29 -36.51
C VAL A 67 -20.53 -79.76 -36.21
N THR A 68 -21.41 -80.52 -35.53
CA THR A 68 -21.58 -81.96 -35.84
C THR A 68 -22.92 -82.50 -35.34
N SER A 69 -23.52 -83.36 -36.16
CA SER A 69 -24.89 -83.84 -36.15
C SER A 69 -24.88 -85.35 -36.33
N ASP A 70 -25.63 -86.10 -35.52
CA ASP A 70 -26.12 -87.44 -35.84
C ASP A 70 -27.19 -87.85 -34.82
N GLU A 71 -28.47 -87.82 -35.22
CA GLU A 71 -29.47 -88.90 -35.08
C GLU A 71 -30.88 -88.32 -35.39
N LEU A 72 -31.48 -88.76 -36.50
CA LEU A 72 -32.83 -88.38 -36.94
C LEU A 72 -33.72 -89.62 -36.93
N PRO A 73 -34.94 -89.52 -36.41
CA PRO A 73 -36.05 -89.91 -37.27
C PRO A 73 -37.25 -88.95 -37.20
N PHE A 74 -38.05 -88.98 -38.28
CA PHE A 74 -39.35 -88.34 -38.49
C PHE A 74 -39.35 -86.90 -39.04
N TYR A 75 -39.07 -86.76 -40.34
CA TYR A 75 -39.47 -85.58 -41.11
C TYR A 75 -40.88 -85.76 -41.68
N GLN A 76 -41.87 -85.13 -41.05
CA GLN A 76 -43.05 -84.61 -41.76
C GLN A 76 -42.75 -83.15 -42.13
N PRO A 77 -43.10 -82.68 -43.33
CA PRO A 77 -42.96 -81.27 -43.67
C PRO A 77 -43.97 -80.47 -42.84
N VAL A 78 -43.51 -79.96 -41.69
CA VAL A 78 -44.24 -78.95 -40.94
C VAL A 78 -44.27 -77.70 -41.81
N ARG A 79 -45.41 -77.43 -42.44
CA ARG A 79 -45.72 -76.10 -42.95
C ARG A 79 -45.90 -75.20 -41.74
N ALA A 80 -44.79 -74.62 -41.28
CA ALA A 80 -44.86 -73.51 -40.36
C ALA A 80 -45.33 -72.31 -41.20
N ASP A 81 -46.61 -71.98 -41.10
CA ASP A 81 -47.07 -70.62 -41.34
C ASP A 81 -46.41 -69.77 -40.25
N MET A 82 -45.14 -69.40 -40.44
CA MET A 82 -44.47 -68.39 -39.64
C MET A 82 -45.21 -67.10 -39.94
N THR A 83 -46.12 -66.73 -39.03
CA THR A 83 -46.60 -65.36 -38.94
C THR A 83 -45.35 -64.52 -38.68
N VAL A 84 -44.83 -63.88 -39.74
CA VAL A 84 -43.75 -62.92 -39.59
C VAL A 84 -44.27 -61.87 -38.60
N PRO A 85 -43.69 -61.74 -37.39
CA PRO A 85 -44.13 -60.69 -36.49
C PRO A 85 -43.95 -59.37 -37.24
N ALA A 86 -44.94 -58.49 -37.11
CA ALA A 86 -44.93 -57.20 -37.78
C ALA A 86 -43.54 -56.56 -37.65
N VAL A 87 -42.97 -56.17 -38.79
CA VAL A 87 -41.73 -55.41 -38.86
C VAL A 87 -41.84 -54.29 -37.83
N SER A 88 -40.90 -54.23 -36.89
CA SER A 88 -40.87 -53.18 -35.89
C SER A 88 -40.98 -51.84 -36.61
N GLU A 89 -41.98 -51.05 -36.24
CA GLU A 89 -42.23 -49.72 -36.79
C GLU A 89 -40.90 -48.94 -36.84
N PRO A 90 -40.60 -48.22 -37.93
CA PRO A 90 -39.30 -47.60 -38.17
C PRO A 90 -38.88 -46.56 -37.11
N ASP A 91 -39.79 -46.19 -36.19
CA ASP A 91 -39.54 -45.23 -35.11
C ASP A 91 -39.33 -45.88 -33.73
N ARG A 92 -39.20 -47.21 -33.64
CA ARG A 92 -38.74 -47.84 -32.39
C ARG A 92 -37.23 -47.69 -32.27
N ASN A 93 -36.81 -46.72 -31.47
CA ASN A 93 -35.41 -46.53 -31.13
C ASN A 93 -34.89 -47.69 -30.26
N ILE A 94 -34.47 -48.78 -30.89
CA ILE A 94 -33.83 -49.95 -30.26
C ILE A 94 -32.37 -49.68 -29.87
N PHE A 95 -31.81 -48.54 -30.27
CA PHE A 95 -30.57 -47.98 -29.73
C PHE A 95 -30.89 -46.88 -28.73
N ALA A 96 -31.55 -47.24 -27.64
CA ALA A 96 -31.63 -46.38 -26.47
C ALA A 96 -30.23 -46.33 -25.81
N TYR A 97 -29.36 -45.45 -26.29
CA TYR A 97 -28.15 -45.12 -25.54
C TYR A 97 -28.60 -44.52 -24.22
N TYR A 98 -28.06 -45.06 -23.12
CA TYR A 98 -28.20 -44.42 -21.81
C TYR A 98 -27.65 -42.98 -21.94
N ILE A 99 -28.55 -42.00 -21.92
CA ILE A 99 -28.18 -40.60 -21.71
C ILE A 99 -28.00 -40.49 -20.19
N PRO A 100 -26.78 -40.25 -19.70
CA PRO A 100 -26.59 -40.00 -18.28
C PRO A 100 -27.54 -38.88 -17.87
N PRO A 101 -28.22 -38.99 -16.72
CA PRO A 101 -29.00 -37.87 -16.23
C PRO A 101 -28.08 -36.65 -16.21
N PRO A 102 -28.57 -35.45 -16.59
CA PRO A 102 -27.78 -34.24 -16.49
C PRO A 102 -27.15 -34.22 -15.09
N PRO A 103 -25.85 -33.90 -14.97
CA PRO A 103 -25.19 -33.95 -13.68
C PRO A 103 -26.05 -33.17 -12.70
N THR A 104 -26.43 -33.82 -11.59
CA THR A 104 -27.11 -33.15 -10.50
C THR A 104 -26.35 -31.84 -10.27
N PRO A 105 -27.02 -30.67 -10.25
CA PRO A 105 -26.31 -29.42 -10.04
C PRO A 105 -25.46 -29.62 -8.79
N THR A 106 -24.13 -29.55 -8.97
CA THR A 106 -23.19 -29.58 -7.85
C THR A 106 -23.73 -28.59 -6.83
N PRO A 107 -23.95 -28.99 -5.56
CA PRO A 107 -24.38 -28.05 -4.55
C PRO A 107 -23.43 -26.85 -4.63
N GLU A 108 -23.94 -25.67 -4.98
CA GLU A 108 -23.13 -24.47 -4.98
C GLU A 108 -22.54 -24.38 -3.57
N LYS A 109 -21.21 -24.34 -3.49
CA LYS A 109 -20.53 -24.06 -2.23
C LYS A 109 -21.23 -22.83 -1.64
N PRO A 110 -21.79 -22.90 -0.41
CA PRO A 110 -22.50 -21.76 0.15
C PRO A 110 -21.59 -20.54 0.05
N ILE A 111 -22.06 -19.49 -0.63
CA ILE A 111 -21.42 -18.18 -0.56
C ILE A 111 -21.33 -17.89 0.94
N PRO A 112 -20.13 -17.66 1.51
CA PRO A 112 -20.04 -17.33 2.92
C PRO A 112 -20.91 -16.09 3.14
N ILE A 113 -21.93 -16.22 3.97
CA ILE A 113 -22.72 -15.08 4.44
C ILE A 113 -21.71 -14.06 4.97
N PRO A 114 -21.69 -12.81 4.49
CA PRO A 114 -20.76 -11.82 5.02
C PRO A 114 -21.02 -11.72 6.53
N THR A 115 -20.03 -12.12 7.33
CA THR A 115 -20.10 -11.97 8.78
C THR A 115 -20.33 -10.48 9.06
N PRO A 116 -21.37 -10.09 9.83
CA PRO A 116 -21.60 -8.69 10.10
C PRO A 116 -20.39 -8.12 10.83
N THR A 117 -19.87 -6.99 10.35
CA THR A 117 -18.77 -6.28 11.00
C THR A 117 -19.19 -5.99 12.45
N PRO A 118 -18.42 -6.42 13.47
CA PRO A 118 -18.81 -6.21 14.86
C PRO A 118 -18.90 -4.71 15.16
N THR A 119 -20.04 -4.28 15.69
CA THR A 119 -20.26 -2.90 16.13
C THR A 119 -19.20 -2.53 17.19
N PRO A 120 -18.43 -1.44 16.99
CA PRO A 120 -17.42 -1.04 17.95
C PRO A 120 -18.03 -0.79 19.35
N PRO A 121 -17.44 -1.33 20.43
CA PRO A 121 -17.96 -1.13 21.79
C PRO A 121 -17.74 0.30 22.32
N LEU A 122 -16.74 1.02 21.81
CA LEU A 122 -16.45 2.43 22.15
C LEU A 122 -16.91 3.35 21.01
N VAL A 123 -17.16 4.61 21.34
CA VAL A 123 -17.52 5.63 20.34
C VAL A 123 -16.47 6.73 20.37
N ALA A 124 -15.92 7.09 19.21
CA ALA A 124 -15.13 8.29 18.99
C ALA A 124 -15.94 9.24 18.09
N SER A 125 -16.33 10.39 18.65
CA SER A 125 -17.25 11.33 18.01
C SER A 125 -16.54 12.45 17.27
N SER A 126 -15.48 13.03 17.83
CA SER A 126 -14.77 14.14 17.20
C SER A 126 -13.29 14.23 17.60
N LEU A 127 -12.53 14.96 16.79
CA LEU A 127 -11.13 15.30 17.02
C LEU A 127 -10.98 16.81 17.15
N SER A 128 -10.12 17.24 18.07
CA SER A 128 -9.68 18.62 18.17
C SER A 128 -8.16 18.67 18.31
N PRO A 129 -7.43 19.28 17.34
CA PRO A 129 -7.90 19.77 16.05
C PRO A 129 -8.25 18.64 15.04
N PRO A 130 -9.21 18.84 14.11
CA PRO A 130 -9.52 17.86 13.06
C PRO A 130 -8.58 17.95 11.83
N THR A 131 -7.90 19.08 11.66
CA THR A 131 -6.95 19.33 10.57
C THR A 131 -5.68 19.96 11.13
N VAL A 132 -4.52 19.48 10.68
CA VAL A 132 -3.20 20.01 11.05
C VAL A 132 -2.31 20.16 9.83
N TYR A 133 -1.39 21.12 9.86
CA TYR A 133 -0.37 21.23 8.82
C TYR A 133 0.74 20.22 9.08
N GLY A 134 1.16 19.52 8.03
CA GLY A 134 2.30 18.62 8.11
C GLY A 134 3.61 19.36 8.34
N ARG A 135 4.66 18.61 8.71
CA ARG A 135 6.01 19.15 9.00
C ARG A 135 6.04 20.27 10.07
N THR A 136 5.05 20.29 10.96
CA THR A 136 5.01 21.16 12.13
C THR A 136 5.53 20.44 13.38
N ALA A 137 5.63 21.15 14.50
CA ALA A 137 6.01 20.58 15.78
C ALA A 137 4.96 19.59 16.31
N ASP A 138 5.33 18.85 17.36
CA ASP A 138 4.42 17.98 18.09
C ASP A 138 3.21 18.77 18.60
N PHE A 139 2.03 18.15 18.60
CA PHE A 139 0.80 18.81 19.07
C PHE A 139 -0.03 17.90 19.97
N SER A 140 -0.91 18.51 20.76
CA SER A 140 -1.87 17.79 21.59
C SER A 140 -3.15 17.54 20.80
N LEU A 141 -3.52 16.27 20.65
CA LEU A 141 -4.76 15.83 20.03
C LEU A 141 -5.74 15.41 21.11
N GLN A 142 -6.94 15.99 21.08
CA GLN A 142 -8.06 15.58 21.89
C GLN A 142 -9.03 14.74 21.07
N VAL A 143 -9.39 13.58 21.60
CA VAL A 143 -10.43 12.70 21.07
C VAL A 143 -11.63 12.77 22.00
N MET A 144 -12.77 13.17 21.46
CA MET A 144 -14.06 13.14 22.17
C MET A 144 -14.84 11.89 21.76
N GLY A 145 -15.66 11.37 22.66
CA GLY A 145 -16.39 10.13 22.43
C GLY A 145 -17.22 9.70 23.62
N ASP A 146 -17.45 8.40 23.74
CA ASP A 146 -18.17 7.77 24.85
C ASP A 146 -17.57 6.41 25.23
N LYS A 147 -17.77 6.04 26.50
CA LYS A 147 -17.36 4.77 27.12
C LYS A 147 -15.83 4.52 27.12
N PHE A 148 -15.05 5.58 27.12
CA PHE A 148 -13.61 5.47 27.33
C PHE A 148 -13.31 5.00 28.76
N THR A 149 -12.22 4.26 28.92
CA THR A 149 -11.75 3.76 30.21
C THR A 149 -10.28 4.13 30.38
N ALA A 150 -9.73 4.05 31.59
CA ALA A 150 -8.33 4.36 31.83
C ALA A 150 -7.33 3.41 31.13
N ALA A 151 -7.78 2.25 30.66
CA ALA A 151 -6.96 1.26 29.96
C ALA A 151 -6.85 1.51 28.44
N VAL A 152 -7.52 2.53 27.90
CA VAL A 152 -7.50 2.79 26.45
C VAL A 152 -6.28 3.60 26.02
N HIS A 153 -5.80 3.30 24.83
CA HIS A 153 -4.76 4.02 24.12
C HIS A 153 -5.27 4.47 22.74
N ILE A 154 -4.83 5.64 22.30
CA ILE A 154 -5.07 6.17 20.97
C ILE A 154 -4.04 5.58 20.03
N THR A 155 -4.50 5.16 18.86
CA THR A 155 -3.65 4.67 17.78
C THR A 155 -3.83 5.53 16.55
N MET A 156 -2.71 5.82 15.89
CA MET A 156 -2.67 6.57 14.64
C MET A 156 -2.05 5.70 13.55
N ASP A 157 -2.79 5.41 12.48
CA ASP A 157 -2.39 4.49 11.40
C ASP A 157 -1.86 3.14 11.95
N GLY A 158 -2.46 2.66 13.04
CA GLY A 158 -2.07 1.42 13.72
C GLY A 158 -0.90 1.53 14.70
N ARG A 159 -0.27 2.70 14.84
CA ARG A 159 0.79 2.96 15.82
C ARG A 159 0.21 3.50 17.13
N ASP A 160 0.59 2.88 18.25
CA ASP A 160 0.13 3.32 19.58
C ASP A 160 0.78 4.66 19.98
N LEU A 161 -0.01 5.55 20.57
CA LEU A 161 0.39 6.87 21.04
C LEU A 161 0.25 7.00 22.57
N PRO A 162 1.12 7.79 23.22
CA PRO A 162 1.04 8.02 24.66
C PRO A 162 -0.24 8.78 24.99
N THR A 163 -1.14 8.06 25.67
CA THR A 163 -2.52 8.48 25.85
C THR A 163 -2.78 8.84 27.30
N ARG A 164 -3.44 9.98 27.52
CA ARG A 164 -3.91 10.46 28.81
C ARG A 164 -5.43 10.46 28.82
N PHE A 165 -5.98 9.52 29.58
CA PHE A 165 -7.41 9.46 29.88
C PHE A 165 -7.81 10.65 30.76
N VAL A 166 -8.85 11.38 30.35
CA VAL A 166 -9.41 12.50 31.13
C VAL A 166 -10.69 12.06 31.83
N ASN A 167 -11.65 11.55 31.06
CA ASN A 167 -12.91 11.00 31.54
C ASN A 167 -13.49 10.04 30.49
N ALA A 168 -14.67 9.46 30.75
CA ALA A 168 -15.31 8.49 29.86
C ALA A 168 -15.68 9.04 28.47
N GLN A 169 -15.60 10.36 28.26
CA GLN A 169 -15.94 11.05 27.03
C GLN A 169 -14.76 11.76 26.37
N GLN A 170 -13.59 11.76 27.02
CA GLN A 170 -12.44 12.53 26.57
C GLN A 170 -11.13 11.81 26.88
N VAL A 171 -10.33 11.70 25.83
CA VAL A 171 -8.97 11.20 25.88
C VAL A 171 -8.06 12.17 25.13
N THR A 172 -6.84 12.35 25.63
CA THR A 172 -5.85 13.26 25.03
C THR A 172 -4.58 12.49 24.70
N THR A 173 -3.87 12.86 23.64
CA THR A 173 -2.58 12.27 23.27
C THR A 173 -1.67 13.33 22.69
N THR A 174 -0.37 13.15 22.82
CA THR A 174 0.61 13.93 22.06
C THR A 174 0.91 13.22 20.75
N VAL A 175 0.77 13.92 19.62
CA VAL A 175 1.10 13.42 18.29
C VAL A 175 2.50 13.94 17.92
N PRO A 176 3.49 13.06 17.69
CA PRO A 176 4.81 13.46 17.25
C PRO A 176 4.83 13.99 15.82
N ALA A 177 5.69 14.98 15.54
CA ALA A 177 5.94 15.59 14.22
C ALA A 177 6.29 14.56 13.13
N ALA A 178 6.97 13.47 13.52
CA ALA A 178 7.33 12.37 12.63
C ALA A 178 6.10 11.70 11.97
N LEU A 179 4.93 11.69 12.64
CA LEU A 179 3.71 11.08 12.11
C LEU A 179 2.93 11.99 11.15
N ILE A 180 3.24 13.29 11.17
CA ILE A 180 2.59 14.30 10.31
C ILE A 180 3.55 14.88 9.27
N THR A 181 4.69 14.24 9.00
CA THR A 181 5.65 14.75 8.00
C THR A 181 5.06 14.70 6.58
N ASN A 182 4.29 13.66 6.27
CA ASN A 182 3.65 13.48 4.98
C ASN A 182 2.17 13.91 5.07
N PRO A 183 1.71 14.79 4.16
CA PRO A 183 0.31 15.16 4.07
C PRO A 183 -0.55 13.95 3.68
N GLY A 184 -1.79 13.94 4.14
CA GLY A 184 -2.74 12.83 3.96
C GLY A 184 -3.67 12.66 5.14
N THR A 185 -4.62 11.74 5.02
CA THR A 185 -5.49 11.35 6.13
C THR A 185 -4.79 10.35 7.04
N ARG A 186 -4.97 10.54 8.35
CA ARG A 186 -4.48 9.64 9.39
C ARG A 186 -5.67 9.02 10.11
N GLN A 187 -5.68 7.69 10.21
CA GLN A 187 -6.71 6.96 10.91
C GLN A 187 -6.45 7.01 12.41
N ILE A 188 -7.44 7.46 13.17
CA ILE A 188 -7.40 7.49 14.64
C ILE A 188 -8.41 6.48 15.16
N ILE A 189 -7.93 5.58 16.03
CA ILE A 189 -8.75 4.57 16.71
C ILE A 189 -8.35 4.56 18.18
N VAL A 190 -9.34 4.56 19.07
CA VAL A 190 -9.14 4.36 20.50
C VAL A 190 -9.34 2.88 20.79
N ARG A 191 -8.34 2.20 21.34
CA ARG A 191 -8.42 0.77 21.67
C ARG A 191 -7.72 0.43 22.99
N ASN A 192 -8.10 -0.68 23.60
CA ASN A 192 -7.34 -1.27 24.71
C ASN A 192 -6.26 -2.22 24.17
N ASN A 193 -5.24 -2.53 24.98
CA ASN A 193 -4.15 -3.46 24.65
C ASN A 193 -4.65 -4.85 24.27
N ASP A 194 -5.72 -5.34 24.91
CA ASP A 194 -6.29 -6.66 24.64
C ASP A 194 -7.08 -6.72 23.32
N GLY A 195 -7.30 -5.58 22.64
CA GLY A 195 -8.07 -5.48 21.40
C GLY A 195 -9.58 -5.71 21.54
N SER A 196 -10.06 -6.09 22.73
CA SER A 196 -11.48 -6.34 23.03
C SER A 196 -12.34 -5.07 23.01
N LEU A 197 -11.76 -3.93 23.37
CA LEU A 197 -12.39 -2.63 23.35
C LEU A 197 -11.73 -1.78 22.27
N TYR A 198 -12.53 -1.35 21.28
CA TYR A 198 -12.10 -0.47 20.20
C TYR A 198 -13.22 0.50 19.80
N SER A 199 -12.85 1.68 19.31
CA SER A 199 -13.78 2.67 18.78
C SER A 199 -13.99 2.52 17.28
N ASN A 200 -14.97 3.25 16.73
CA ASN A 200 -14.98 3.56 15.30
C ASN A 200 -13.72 4.35 14.90
N THR A 201 -13.36 4.28 13.63
CA THR A 201 -12.27 5.06 13.04
C THR A 201 -12.69 6.49 12.79
N ILE A 202 -11.89 7.45 13.22
CA ILE A 202 -12.04 8.87 12.89
C ILE A 202 -10.78 9.36 12.15
N MET A 203 -10.96 10.26 11.19
CA MET A 203 -9.87 10.72 10.32
C MET A 203 -9.33 12.07 10.79
N LEU A 204 -8.03 12.14 11.00
CA LEU A 204 -7.29 13.40 11.13
C LEU A 204 -6.77 13.81 9.74
N ASN A 205 -7.01 15.04 9.33
CA ASN A 205 -6.52 15.54 8.04
C ASN A 205 -5.16 16.24 8.22
N VAL A 206 -4.12 15.76 7.54
CA VAL A 206 -2.81 16.43 7.50
C VAL A 206 -2.66 17.13 6.16
N THR A 207 -2.72 18.46 6.17
CA THR A 207 -2.57 19.28 4.97
C THR A 207 -1.09 19.60 4.72
N PRO A 208 -0.67 19.83 3.46
CA PRO A 208 0.68 20.31 3.21
C PRO A 208 0.92 21.65 3.92
N PRO A 209 2.16 21.95 4.34
CA PRO A 209 2.51 23.27 4.87
C PRO A 209 2.09 24.35 3.87
N PRO A 210 1.55 25.49 4.33
CA PRO A 210 1.21 26.60 3.45
C PRO A 210 2.45 27.10 2.72
N GLU A 211 2.31 27.30 1.42
CA GLU A 211 3.39 27.89 0.63
C GLU A 211 3.41 29.41 0.78
N PRO A 212 4.59 30.05 0.60
CA PRO A 212 4.67 31.49 0.59
C PRO A 212 3.86 32.14 -0.55
N ASN A 213 3.08 33.17 -0.21
CA ASN A 213 2.23 33.89 -1.16
C ASN A 213 2.96 35.05 -1.88
N PHE A 214 4.27 34.89 -2.14
CA PHE A 214 5.05 35.91 -2.82
C PHE A 214 5.97 35.28 -3.86
N ASN A 215 6.33 36.08 -4.86
CA ASN A 215 7.37 35.79 -5.84
C ASN A 215 8.62 36.59 -5.50
N TYR A 216 9.79 35.97 -5.66
CA TYR A 216 11.06 36.66 -5.56
C TYR A 216 11.38 37.37 -6.87
N VAL A 217 11.51 38.70 -6.84
CA VAL A 217 11.80 39.53 -8.02
C VAL A 217 13.30 39.74 -8.21
N GLY A 218 14.03 39.93 -7.11
CA GLY A 218 15.48 40.13 -7.16
C GLY A 218 16.04 40.79 -5.91
N ILE A 219 17.34 41.06 -5.94
CA ILE A 219 18.08 41.70 -4.85
C ILE A 219 18.44 43.15 -5.21
N ILE A 220 18.28 44.05 -4.25
CA ILE A 220 18.86 45.39 -4.26
C ILE A 220 20.08 45.32 -3.34
N ALA A 221 21.25 45.10 -3.93
CA ALA A 221 22.52 45.05 -3.20
C ALA A 221 22.90 46.45 -2.71
N LYS A 222 23.18 46.59 -1.40
CA LYS A 222 23.68 47.84 -0.82
C LYS A 222 25.18 47.72 -0.56
N PRO A 223 25.99 48.76 -0.84
CA PRO A 223 27.45 48.75 -0.66
C PRO A 223 27.95 48.42 0.76
N ARG A 224 27.06 48.41 1.76
CA ARG A 224 27.38 48.29 3.20
C ARG A 224 26.79 47.02 3.86
N GLY A 225 26.42 46.00 3.08
CA GLY A 225 26.22 44.64 3.60
C GLY A 225 24.81 44.24 4.02
N ASN A 226 23.78 45.02 3.68
CA ASN A 226 22.39 44.62 3.91
C ASN A 226 21.71 44.29 2.57
N ASP A 227 21.74 43.01 2.23
CA ASP A 227 21.01 42.45 1.10
C ASP A 227 19.51 42.70 1.29
N THR A 228 18.91 43.45 0.38
CA THR A 228 17.47 43.74 0.40
C THR A 228 16.81 42.94 -0.73
N ALA A 229 15.94 42.00 -0.40
CA ALA A 229 15.14 41.28 -1.38
C ALA A 229 13.89 42.10 -1.75
N VAL A 230 13.54 42.07 -3.04
CA VAL A 230 12.27 42.58 -3.55
C VAL A 230 11.34 41.41 -3.77
N LEU A 231 10.20 41.43 -3.07
CA LEU A 231 9.15 40.43 -3.16
C LEU A 231 7.92 41.02 -3.82
N GLN A 232 7.23 40.23 -4.63
CA GLN A 232 5.95 40.58 -5.22
C GLN A 232 4.85 39.71 -4.63
N ASP A 233 3.81 40.30 -4.06
CA ASP A 233 2.63 39.54 -3.61
C ASP A 233 1.92 38.89 -4.82
N LYS A 234 1.61 37.59 -4.73
CA LYS A 234 0.98 36.86 -5.84
C LYS A 234 -0.45 37.33 -6.14
N SER A 235 -1.15 37.87 -5.15
CA SER A 235 -2.53 38.35 -5.27
C SER A 235 -2.59 39.80 -5.74
N SER A 236 -1.90 40.71 -5.06
CA SER A 236 -1.99 42.15 -5.37
C SER A 236 -0.97 42.65 -6.39
N LYS A 237 0.09 41.89 -6.65
CA LYS A 237 1.28 42.31 -7.40
C LYS A 237 2.08 43.44 -6.75
N ASP A 238 1.79 43.78 -5.50
CA ASP A 238 2.53 44.81 -4.75
C ASP A 238 3.96 44.37 -4.47
N LEU A 239 4.89 45.32 -4.54
CA LEU A 239 6.30 45.09 -4.26
C LEU A 239 6.63 45.45 -2.82
N THR A 240 7.28 44.54 -2.10
CA THR A 240 7.75 44.74 -0.73
C THR A 240 9.24 44.48 -0.64
N ASN A 241 9.97 45.37 0.04
CA ASN A 241 11.38 45.21 0.31
C ASN A 241 11.58 44.56 1.67
N VAL A 242 12.31 43.45 1.72
CA VAL A 242 12.55 42.69 2.95
C VAL A 242 14.04 42.39 3.11
N GLN A 243 14.49 42.32 4.35
CA GLN A 243 15.85 41.98 4.74
C GLN A 243 15.87 40.66 5.49
N ARG A 244 17.07 40.12 5.71
CA ARG A 244 17.25 38.94 6.56
C ARG A 244 16.68 39.21 7.95
N GLY A 245 15.84 38.30 8.44
CA GLY A 245 15.18 38.39 9.73
C GLY A 245 13.77 39.01 9.70
N ASP A 246 13.40 39.70 8.61
CA ASP A 246 12.08 40.30 8.47
C ASP A 246 11.00 39.22 8.31
N MET A 247 9.79 39.53 8.77
CA MET A 247 8.61 38.71 8.55
C MET A 247 7.91 39.10 7.25
N VAL A 248 7.60 38.11 6.43
CA VAL A 248 6.90 38.24 5.15
C VAL A 248 5.55 37.55 5.24
N ALA A 249 4.52 38.16 4.66
CA ALA A 249 3.14 37.66 4.74
C ALA A 249 2.68 37.37 6.18
N ASN A 250 3.24 38.12 7.14
CA ASN A 250 2.97 38.02 8.58
C ASN A 250 3.22 36.63 9.20
N ARG A 251 4.01 35.78 8.53
CA ARG A 251 4.22 34.38 8.94
C ARG A 251 5.65 33.90 8.71
N PHE A 252 6.21 34.16 7.54
CA PHE A 252 7.49 33.59 7.15
C PHE A 252 8.65 34.51 7.49
N GLN A 253 9.65 34.03 8.23
CA GLN A 253 10.86 34.79 8.51
C GLN A 253 11.92 34.56 7.42
N VAL A 254 12.54 35.64 6.95
CA VAL A 254 13.65 35.56 5.97
C VAL A 254 14.92 35.03 6.63
N LYS A 255 15.36 33.83 6.22
CA LYS A 255 16.58 33.19 6.73
C LYS A 255 17.81 33.58 5.93
N SER A 256 17.70 33.61 4.61
CA SER A 256 18.80 34.04 3.73
C SER A 256 18.27 34.61 2.42
N ILE A 257 19.03 35.55 1.86
CA ILE A 257 18.75 36.20 0.58
C ILE A 257 19.96 35.91 -0.32
N SER A 258 19.69 35.54 -1.57
CA SER A 258 20.71 35.36 -2.61
C SER A 258 20.19 35.94 -3.93
N GLU A 259 21.05 36.10 -4.94
CA GLU A 259 20.62 36.59 -6.26
C GLU A 259 19.56 35.69 -6.93
N ARG A 260 19.52 34.40 -6.60
CA ARG A 260 18.65 33.41 -7.25
C ARG A 260 17.38 33.11 -6.47
N GLU A 261 17.46 33.12 -5.16
CA GLU A 261 16.36 32.73 -4.29
C GLU A 261 16.40 33.42 -2.93
N ILE A 262 15.23 33.44 -2.30
CA ILE A 262 15.04 33.79 -0.90
C ILE A 262 14.64 32.52 -0.14
N VAL A 263 15.34 32.24 0.95
CA VAL A 263 15.00 31.12 1.85
C VAL A 263 14.26 31.70 3.03
N VAL A 264 13.05 31.19 3.26
CA VAL A 264 12.22 31.56 4.40
C VAL A 264 11.94 30.35 5.29
N ILE A 265 11.63 30.62 6.55
CA ILE A 265 11.20 29.63 7.54
C ILE A 265 9.85 30.06 8.13
N ASP A 266 9.05 29.08 8.53
CA ASP A 266 7.80 29.27 9.30
C ASP A 266 8.12 29.25 10.81
#